data_AF-A0A7C8ZN27-F1
#
_entry.id   AF-A0A7C8ZN27-F1
#
_cell.length_a   1.000
_cell.length_b   1.000
_cell.length_c   1.000
_cell.angle_alpha   90.00
_cell.angle_beta   90.00
_cell.angle_gamma   90.00
#
_symmetry.space_group_name_H-M   'P 1'
#
loop_
_entity.id
_entity.type
_entity.pdbx_description
1 polymer ?
#
loop_
_entity_poly.entity_id
_entity_poly.type
_entity_poly.pdbx_seq_one_letter_code
_entity_poly.pdbx_strand_id
1 'polypeptide(L)'
;LDIKSQYMIDCEKLITLIKRKLRARTSIMDGERERERERMDERAKNLGHFLVVPYPSQGHINPTLQFSRRLVSKGFKATLAITNYISKTFKPTSDGHVALETISDGYDEGGFAAADSVDAYLARMEAAGSRSLGDLIEAYAITPHPITCLVYDSFLPWALDVAKKYGLLGGPFFTQACAVNHVYFLIHHGRLSVPPSTVPVEIPGLPPLELADLPSFVGAPESYPAYLKLVVNQNINLDEADFVLVN
;
A
#
# COMPACT_ATOMS: atom_id res chain seq x y z
N LEU A 1 4.86 11.85 -25.06
CA LEU A 1 5.51 11.83 -23.74
C LEU A 1 5.15 10.50 -23.08
N ASP A 2 6.12 9.60 -23.05
CA ASP A 2 5.96 8.18 -22.78
C ASP A 2 5.90 7.92 -21.26
N ILE A 3 4.68 7.82 -20.72
CA ILE A 3 4.41 7.56 -19.30
C ILE A 3 4.43 6.04 -18.99
N LYS A 4 4.59 5.17 -20.01
CA LYS A 4 4.36 3.73 -19.86
C LYS A 4 5.55 2.89 -19.38
N SER A 5 6.76 3.45 -19.24
CA SER A 5 7.95 2.62 -18.97
C SER A 5 8.55 2.76 -17.56
N GLN A 6 8.06 3.69 -16.72
CA GLN A 6 8.78 4.05 -15.49
C GLN A 6 8.26 3.42 -14.19
N TYR A 7 7.07 2.79 -14.19
CA TYR A 7 6.43 2.35 -12.94
C TYR A 7 6.09 0.86 -12.83
N MET A 8 6.40 0.04 -13.84
CA MET A 8 6.30 -1.43 -13.69
C MET A 8 7.61 -2.00 -13.17
N ILE A 9 7.73 -2.03 -11.85
CA ILE A 9 8.85 -2.66 -11.18
C ILE A 9 8.52 -4.16 -11.03
N ASP A 10 9.12 -4.97 -11.91
CA ASP A 10 9.25 -6.43 -11.69
C ASP A 10 9.77 -6.67 -10.26
N CYS A 11 9.30 -7.71 -9.57
CA CYS A 11 9.80 -8.10 -8.25
C CYS A 11 11.33 -8.10 -8.18
N GLU A 12 12.06 -8.50 -9.23
CA GLU A 12 13.53 -8.42 -9.24
C GLU A 12 14.07 -6.99 -9.27
N LYS A 13 13.42 -6.09 -10.00
CA LYS A 13 13.73 -4.65 -9.98
C LYS A 13 13.37 -4.03 -8.64
N LEU A 14 12.32 -4.49 -7.97
CA LEU A 14 11.91 -4.02 -6.64
C LEU A 14 12.95 -4.43 -5.61
N ILE A 15 13.37 -5.70 -5.66
CA ILE A 15 14.45 -6.24 -4.85
C ILE A 15 15.74 -5.44 -5.07
N THR A 16 16.08 -5.14 -6.32
CA THR A 16 17.28 -4.38 -6.67
C THR A 16 17.19 -2.93 -6.18
N LEU A 17 16.03 -2.29 -6.35
CA LEU A 17 15.76 -0.92 -5.88
C LEU A 17 15.86 -0.84 -4.36
N ILE A 18 15.22 -1.77 -3.65
CA ILE A 18 15.22 -1.81 -2.18
C ILE A 18 16.63 -2.10 -1.68
N LYS A 19 17.34 -3.08 -2.25
CA LYS A 19 18.76 -3.32 -1.93
C LYS A 19 19.60 -2.07 -2.14
N ARG A 20 19.39 -1.34 -3.24
CA ARG A 20 20.12 -0.11 -3.54
C ARG A 20 19.81 1.02 -2.55
N LYS A 21 18.53 1.25 -2.24
CA LYS A 21 18.09 2.29 -1.29
C LYS A 21 18.51 1.96 0.14
N LEU A 22 18.43 0.71 0.57
CA LEU A 22 18.91 0.26 1.88
C LEU A 22 20.44 0.42 2.00
N ARG A 23 21.22 0.01 0.98
CA ARG A 23 22.69 0.15 0.99
C ARG A 23 23.15 1.61 0.99
N ALA A 24 22.50 2.48 0.21
CA ALA A 24 22.81 3.91 0.18
C ALA A 24 22.58 4.57 1.55
N ARG A 25 21.64 4.05 2.35
CA ARG A 25 21.36 4.52 3.70
C ARG A 25 22.43 4.11 4.72
N THR A 26 23.03 2.94 4.55
CA THR A 26 24.11 2.45 5.43
C THR A 26 25.44 3.19 5.20
N SER A 27 25.68 3.76 4.01
CA SER A 27 26.95 4.43 3.69
C SER A 27 27.06 5.88 4.20
N ILE A 28 26.10 6.36 5.00
CA ILE A 28 26.09 7.73 5.56
C ILE A 28 26.61 7.78 7.02
N MET A 29 27.02 6.64 7.59
CA MET A 29 27.63 6.58 8.93
C MET A 29 29.05 6.02 8.86
N ASP A 30 30.05 6.87 9.05
CA ASP A 30 31.45 6.47 9.15
C ASP A 30 31.87 6.38 10.63
N GLY A 31 32.30 5.18 11.06
CA GLY A 31 33.37 5.03 12.04
C GLY A 31 33.16 4.17 13.30
N GLU A 32 32.93 2.85 13.19
CA GLU A 32 33.40 1.84 14.17
C GLU A 32 33.40 0.41 13.56
N ARG A 33 34.34 0.22 12.61
CA ARG A 33 34.37 -0.91 11.69
C ARG A 33 35.17 -2.11 12.23
N GLU A 34 34.51 -3.07 12.86
CA GLU A 34 34.79 -4.52 12.67
C GLU A 34 33.75 -5.40 13.41
N ARG A 35 33.43 -5.06 14.67
CA ARG A 35 32.37 -5.74 15.45
C ARG A 35 30.96 -5.43 14.93
N GLU A 36 30.80 -4.24 14.36
CA GLU A 36 29.60 -3.88 13.62
C GLU A 36 29.50 -4.64 12.30
N ARG A 37 30.62 -5.04 11.67
CA ARG A 37 30.59 -5.83 10.42
C ARG A 37 30.03 -7.23 10.63
N GLU A 38 30.34 -7.91 11.74
CA GLU A 38 29.79 -9.25 12.02
C GLU A 38 28.29 -9.19 12.38
N ARG A 39 27.85 -8.20 13.17
CA ARG A 39 26.41 -7.93 13.39
C ARG A 39 25.70 -7.46 12.12
N MET A 40 26.40 -6.72 11.26
CA MET A 40 25.93 -6.29 9.94
C MET A 40 25.85 -7.45 8.96
N ASP A 41 26.74 -8.44 9.01
CA ASP A 41 26.66 -9.64 8.13
C ASP A 41 25.47 -10.52 8.52
N GLU A 42 25.15 -10.60 9.82
CA GLU A 42 23.95 -11.27 10.31
C GLU A 42 22.65 -10.48 9.98
N ARG A 43 22.68 -9.14 10.05
CA ARG A 43 21.59 -8.27 9.56
C ARG A 43 21.49 -8.23 8.03
N ALA A 44 22.60 -8.33 7.30
CA ALA A 44 22.69 -8.29 5.83
C ALA A 44 22.29 -9.61 5.19
N LYS A 45 22.30 -10.72 5.94
CA LYS A 45 21.60 -11.96 5.56
C LYS A 45 20.09 -11.77 5.47
N ASN A 46 19.53 -10.72 6.07
CA ASN A 46 18.11 -10.44 6.03
C ASN A 46 17.84 -9.29 5.04
N LEU A 47 17.21 -9.61 3.90
CA LEU A 47 17.05 -8.68 2.77
C LEU A 47 16.22 -7.43 3.07
N GLY A 48 15.55 -7.40 4.23
CA GLY A 48 14.66 -6.34 4.70
C GLY A 48 13.40 -6.95 5.32
N HIS A 49 12.64 -6.12 6.02
CA HIS A 49 11.36 -6.49 6.59
C HIS A 49 10.26 -5.58 6.04
N PHE A 50 9.30 -6.17 5.35
CA PHE A 50 8.13 -5.51 4.83
C PHE A 50 6.97 -5.59 5.81
N LEU A 51 6.36 -4.44 6.09
CA LEU A 51 5.03 -4.36 6.66
C LEU A 51 4.04 -4.12 5.52
N VAL A 52 3.00 -4.94 5.42
CA VAL A 52 1.99 -4.89 4.36
C VAL A 52 0.62 -4.57 4.97
N VAL A 53 -0.03 -3.51 4.52
CA VAL A 53 -1.30 -2.99 5.09
C VAL A 53 -2.39 -2.98 4.02
N PRO A 54 -3.26 -3.99 3.93
CA PRO A 54 -4.38 -4.03 2.99
C PRO A 54 -5.54 -3.09 3.39
N TYR A 55 -6.36 -2.69 2.42
CA TYR A 55 -7.72 -2.21 2.70
C TYR A 55 -8.55 -3.37 3.30
N PRO A 56 -9.42 -3.14 4.30
CA PRO A 56 -9.96 -4.21 5.15
C PRO A 56 -11.16 -4.91 4.50
N SER A 57 -10.93 -5.47 3.32
CA SER A 57 -11.88 -6.29 2.58
C SER A 57 -11.18 -7.48 1.94
N GLN A 58 -11.90 -8.59 1.76
CA GLN A 58 -11.31 -9.84 1.30
C GLN A 58 -10.61 -9.71 -0.07
N GLY A 59 -11.19 -8.93 -0.98
CA GLY A 59 -10.63 -8.68 -2.32
C GLY A 59 -9.27 -7.98 -2.31
N HIS A 60 -8.92 -7.31 -1.21
CA HIS A 60 -7.65 -6.60 -1.03
C HIS A 60 -6.66 -7.37 -0.13
N ILE A 61 -7.17 -8.03 0.91
CA ILE A 61 -6.37 -8.86 1.83
C ILE A 61 -5.75 -10.06 1.09
N ASN A 62 -6.49 -10.72 0.20
CA ASN A 62 -5.99 -11.92 -0.47
C ASN A 62 -4.80 -11.64 -1.41
N PRO A 63 -4.86 -10.66 -2.35
CA PRO A 63 -3.73 -10.33 -3.19
C PRO A 63 -2.49 -9.89 -2.41
N THR A 64 -2.67 -9.04 -1.39
CA THR A 64 -1.56 -8.55 -0.55
C THR A 64 -0.92 -9.66 0.27
N LEU A 65 -1.69 -10.63 0.79
CA LEU A 65 -1.15 -11.83 1.44
C LEU A 65 -0.34 -12.68 0.46
N GLN A 66 -0.81 -12.88 -0.77
CA GLN A 66 -0.06 -13.62 -1.79
C GLN A 66 1.24 -12.89 -2.16
N PHE A 67 1.19 -11.57 -2.28
CA PHE A 67 2.38 -10.75 -2.46
C PHE A 67 3.36 -10.91 -1.29
N SER A 68 2.90 -10.88 -0.04
CA SER A 68 3.74 -11.13 1.14
C SER A 68 4.41 -12.51 1.10
N ARG A 69 3.70 -13.55 0.67
CA ARG A 69 4.30 -14.90 0.47
C ARG A 69 5.38 -14.88 -0.60
N ARG A 70 5.19 -14.13 -1.69
CA ARG A 70 6.21 -13.95 -2.73
C ARG A 70 7.45 -13.26 -2.18
N LEU A 71 7.29 -12.22 -1.35
CA LEU A 71 8.41 -11.58 -0.65
C LEU A 71 9.19 -12.57 0.21
N VAL A 72 8.49 -13.38 1.00
CA VAL A 72 9.11 -14.42 1.84
C VAL A 72 9.88 -15.44 0.99
N SER A 73 9.30 -15.91 -0.12
CA SER A 73 9.97 -16.85 -1.04
C SER A 73 11.25 -16.27 -1.66
N LYS A 74 11.42 -14.95 -1.66
CA LYS A 74 12.60 -14.23 -2.16
C LYS A 74 13.61 -13.88 -1.07
N GLY A 75 13.38 -14.32 0.17
CA GLY A 75 14.30 -14.16 1.31
C GLY A 75 14.07 -12.90 2.15
N PHE A 76 12.94 -12.22 2.00
CA PHE A 76 12.55 -11.10 2.86
C PHE A 76 11.71 -11.57 4.05
N LYS A 77 11.67 -10.78 5.11
CA LYS A 77 10.61 -10.90 6.12
C LYS A 77 9.39 -10.11 5.68
N ALA A 78 8.20 -10.64 5.98
CA ALA A 78 6.95 -9.96 5.73
C ALA A 78 6.00 -10.14 6.91
N THR A 79 5.43 -9.01 7.34
CA THR A 79 4.32 -8.92 8.28
C THR A 79 3.12 -8.34 7.56
N LEU A 80 1.97 -9.00 7.62
CA LEU A 80 0.69 -8.48 7.16
C LEU A 80 -0.06 -7.90 8.36
N ALA A 81 -0.40 -6.61 8.31
CA ALA A 81 -1.17 -5.93 9.34
C ALA A 81 -2.64 -5.79 8.92
N ILE A 82 -3.51 -6.60 9.53
CA ILE A 82 -4.97 -6.55 9.31
C ILE A 82 -5.64 -5.73 10.41
N THR A 83 -6.91 -5.36 10.25
CA THR A 83 -7.60 -4.64 11.33
C THR A 83 -7.93 -5.56 12.50
N ASN A 84 -8.02 -5.00 13.71
CA ASN A 84 -8.46 -5.71 14.92
C ASN A 84 -9.80 -6.42 14.69
N TYR A 85 -10.75 -5.77 14.02
CA TYR A 85 -12.04 -6.37 13.67
C TYR A 85 -11.92 -7.61 12.79
N ILE A 86 -11.11 -7.54 11.72
CA ILE A 86 -10.90 -8.67 10.80
C ILE A 86 -10.21 -9.83 11.53
N SER A 87 -9.21 -9.53 12.38
CA SER A 87 -8.50 -10.55 13.16
C SER A 87 -9.45 -11.31 14.10
N LYS A 88 -10.31 -10.60 14.84
CA LYS A 88 -11.29 -11.20 15.77
C LYS A 88 -12.34 -12.05 15.04
N THR A 89 -12.86 -11.54 13.93
CA THR A 89 -13.98 -12.14 13.20
C THR A 89 -13.56 -13.36 12.39
N PHE A 90 -12.46 -13.26 11.64
CA PHE A 90 -12.03 -14.31 10.73
C PHE A 90 -10.98 -15.24 11.32
N LYS A 91 -10.30 -14.84 12.40
CA LYS A 91 -9.25 -15.61 13.08
C LYS A 91 -8.28 -16.26 12.09
N PRO A 92 -7.66 -15.47 11.19
CA PRO A 92 -6.77 -16.01 10.18
C PRO A 92 -5.63 -16.78 10.84
N THR A 93 -5.38 -18.00 10.36
CA THR A 93 -4.26 -18.80 10.81
C THR A 93 -2.99 -18.34 10.11
N SER A 94 -1.93 -18.09 10.89
CA SER A 94 -0.61 -17.87 10.29
C SER A 94 -0.13 -19.17 9.66
N ASP A 95 0.42 -19.07 8.45
CA ASP A 95 1.10 -20.19 7.78
C ASP A 95 2.56 -20.34 8.23
N GLY A 96 2.99 -19.58 9.25
CA GLY A 96 4.34 -19.58 9.79
C GLY A 96 5.37 -18.86 8.91
N HIS A 97 4.98 -18.43 7.70
CA HIS A 97 5.85 -17.75 6.75
C HIS A 97 5.62 -16.23 6.77
N VAL A 98 4.37 -15.80 6.76
CA VAL A 98 3.99 -14.38 6.91
C VAL A 98 3.51 -14.15 8.34
N ALA A 99 4.17 -13.23 9.04
CA ALA A 99 3.74 -12.80 10.36
C ALA A 99 2.42 -12.02 10.23
N LEU A 100 1.53 -12.18 11.21
CA LEU A 100 0.27 -11.47 11.27
C LEU A 100 0.30 -10.53 12.47
N GLU A 101 0.02 -9.26 12.21
CA GLU A 101 -0.13 -8.22 13.23
C GLU A 101 -1.47 -7.54 13.04
N THR A 102 -1.85 -6.71 14.00
CA THR A 102 -3.09 -5.93 13.91
C THR A 102 -2.89 -4.44 14.07
N ILE A 103 -3.72 -3.69 13.36
CA ILE A 103 -3.91 -2.24 13.54
C ILE A 103 -5.38 -1.95 13.82
N SER A 104 -5.69 -0.77 14.32
CA SER A 104 -7.08 -0.34 14.55
C SER A 104 -7.60 0.42 13.33
N ASP A 105 -8.81 0.11 12.88
CA ASP A 105 -9.59 0.97 11.98
C ASP A 105 -10.50 1.94 12.76
N GLY A 106 -10.40 1.91 14.09
CA GLY A 106 -11.23 2.68 15.02
C GLY A 106 -12.64 2.11 15.23
N TYR A 107 -12.95 0.95 14.64
CA TYR A 107 -14.19 0.18 14.80
C TYR A 107 -13.90 -1.28 15.17
N ASP A 108 -12.98 -1.50 16.12
CA ASP A 108 -12.40 -2.81 16.44
C ASP A 108 -13.39 -3.90 16.89
N GLU A 109 -14.61 -3.55 17.29
CA GLU A 109 -15.67 -4.47 17.70
C GLU A 109 -16.75 -4.67 16.62
N GLY A 110 -17.24 -3.57 16.05
CA GLY A 110 -18.39 -3.60 15.12
C GLY A 110 -18.03 -3.53 13.63
N GLY A 111 -16.76 -3.26 13.32
CA GLY A 111 -16.26 -3.10 11.95
C GLY A 111 -16.98 -1.97 11.21
N PHE A 112 -16.94 -2.03 9.87
CA PHE A 112 -17.59 -1.06 9.00
C PHE A 112 -19.08 -0.86 9.31
N ALA A 113 -19.81 -1.92 9.70
CA ALA A 113 -21.25 -1.86 9.97
C ALA A 113 -21.61 -1.00 11.20
N ALA A 114 -20.64 -0.67 12.06
CA ALA A 114 -20.84 0.23 13.19
C ALA A 114 -20.54 1.70 12.87
N ALA A 115 -20.12 2.03 11.64
CA ALA A 115 -19.91 3.40 11.22
C ALA A 115 -21.21 4.03 10.70
N ASP A 116 -21.39 5.32 10.98
CA ASP A 116 -22.57 6.09 10.54
C ASP A 116 -22.61 6.27 9.01
N SER A 117 -21.44 6.30 8.37
CA SER A 117 -21.29 6.48 6.93
C SER A 117 -19.92 5.98 6.45
N VAL A 118 -19.75 5.88 5.13
CA VAL A 118 -18.45 5.56 4.51
C VAL A 118 -17.40 6.63 4.84
N ASP A 119 -17.76 7.91 4.77
CA ASP A 119 -16.84 9.01 5.12
C ASP A 119 -16.40 8.96 6.59
N ALA A 120 -17.33 8.68 7.51
CA ALA A 120 -17.04 8.53 8.92
C ALA A 120 -16.09 7.34 9.17
N TYR A 121 -16.33 6.20 8.49
CA TYR A 121 -15.46 5.04 8.55
C TYR A 121 -14.04 5.37 8.09
N LEU A 122 -13.90 5.96 6.89
CA LEU A 122 -12.59 6.25 6.30
C LEU A 122 -11.80 7.28 7.11
N ALA A 123 -12.44 8.35 7.58
CA ALA A 123 -11.78 9.36 8.42
C ALA A 123 -11.31 8.78 9.77
N ARG A 124 -12.14 7.92 10.37
CA ARG A 124 -11.78 7.25 11.62
C ARG A 124 -10.66 6.23 11.41
N MET A 125 -10.71 5.48 10.31
CA MET A 125 -9.68 4.53 9.92
C MET A 125 -8.34 5.22 9.67
N GLU A 126 -8.32 6.37 9.00
CA GLU A 126 -7.10 7.17 8.84
C GLU A 126 -6.54 7.60 10.21
N ALA A 127 -7.38 8.15 11.08
CA ALA A 127 -6.94 8.65 12.38
C ALA A 127 -6.43 7.52 13.32
N ALA A 128 -7.19 6.43 13.46
CA ALA A 128 -6.85 5.30 14.32
C ALA A 128 -5.76 4.41 13.70
N GLY A 129 -5.85 4.18 12.39
CA GLY A 129 -4.91 3.40 11.60
C GLY A 129 -3.53 4.05 11.59
N SER A 130 -3.44 5.36 11.35
CA SER A 130 -2.14 6.06 11.37
C SER A 130 -1.43 5.96 12.72
N ARG A 131 -2.18 6.08 13.83
CA ARG A 131 -1.62 5.94 15.18
C ARG A 131 -1.13 4.50 15.45
N SER A 132 -2.03 3.54 15.30
CA SER A 132 -1.71 2.12 15.60
C SER A 132 -0.67 1.53 14.65
N LEU A 133 -0.61 1.98 13.39
CA LEU A 133 0.46 1.63 12.46
C LEU A 133 1.81 2.20 12.91
N GLY A 134 1.83 3.45 13.40
CA GLY A 134 3.03 4.05 14.00
C GLY A 134 3.50 3.28 15.23
N ASP A 135 2.59 2.95 16.15
CA ASP A 135 2.88 2.16 17.35
C ASP A 135 3.47 0.78 16.98
N LEU A 136 2.92 0.13 15.94
CA LEU A 136 3.42 -1.13 15.43
C LEU A 136 4.84 -1.00 14.86
N ILE A 137 5.11 0.04 14.08
CA ILE A 137 6.45 0.31 13.54
C ILE A 137 7.46 0.54 14.67
N GLU A 138 7.10 1.30 15.70
CA GLU A 138 7.93 1.55 16.88
C GLU A 138 8.21 0.26 17.67
N ALA A 139 7.20 -0.60 17.85
CA ALA A 139 7.37 -1.89 18.50
C ALA A 139 8.38 -2.78 17.76
N TYR A 140 8.37 -2.77 16.44
CA TYR A 140 9.34 -3.52 15.64
C TYR A 140 10.75 -2.91 15.64
N ALA A 141 10.91 -1.61 15.91
CA ALA A 141 12.20 -0.91 15.88
C ALA A 141 13.21 -1.47 16.89
N ILE A 142 12.73 -2.02 18.02
CA ILE A 142 13.57 -2.63 19.07
C ILE A 142 13.80 -4.14 18.87
N THR A 143 13.23 -4.74 17.83
CA THR A 143 13.40 -6.17 17.52
C THR A 143 14.66 -6.42 16.69
N PRO A 144 15.13 -7.68 16.57
CA PRO A 144 16.20 -8.03 15.63
C PRO A 144 15.85 -7.76 14.15
N HIS A 145 14.58 -7.49 13.84
CA HIS A 145 14.04 -7.37 12.48
C HIS A 145 13.16 -6.13 12.34
N PRO A 146 13.72 -4.92 12.45
CA PRO A 146 12.95 -3.69 12.31
C PRO A 146 12.31 -3.61 10.93
N ILE A 147 11.12 -3.01 10.86
CA ILE A 147 10.47 -2.71 9.58
C ILE A 147 11.36 -1.76 8.78
N THR A 148 11.59 -2.08 7.51
CA THR A 148 12.39 -1.26 6.59
C THR A 148 11.57 -0.73 5.41
N CYS A 149 10.43 -1.36 5.13
CA CYS A 149 9.57 -1.03 4.00
C CYS A 149 8.10 -1.17 4.41
N LEU A 150 7.27 -0.20 4.01
CA LEU A 150 5.83 -0.23 4.13
C LEU A 150 5.21 -0.36 2.73
N VAL A 151 4.41 -1.39 2.54
CA VAL A 151 3.54 -1.55 1.38
C VAL A 151 2.12 -1.38 1.86
N TYR A 152 1.41 -0.40 1.35
CA TYR A 152 0.04 -0.10 1.78
C TYR A 152 -0.89 -0.22 0.59
N ASP A 153 -2.14 -0.60 0.82
CA ASP A 153 -3.17 -0.58 -0.21
C ASP A 153 -3.33 0.84 -0.74
N SER A 154 -3.46 1.00 -2.06
CA SER A 154 -3.59 2.33 -2.68
C SER A 154 -4.78 3.14 -2.15
N PHE A 155 -5.79 2.49 -1.55
CA PHE A 155 -6.92 3.16 -0.89
C PHE A 155 -6.55 3.85 0.43
N LEU A 156 -5.34 3.63 0.96
CA LEU A 156 -4.88 4.16 2.24
C LEU A 156 -3.69 5.12 2.07
N PRO A 157 -3.81 6.21 1.28
CA PRO A 157 -2.67 7.08 0.96
C PRO A 157 -2.00 7.71 2.18
N TRP A 158 -2.72 7.87 3.31
CA TRP A 158 -2.19 8.33 4.59
C TRP A 158 -1.08 7.44 5.16
N ALA A 159 -1.03 6.16 4.77
CA ALA A 159 0.01 5.24 5.23
C ALA A 159 1.40 5.64 4.72
N LEU A 160 1.49 6.34 3.58
CA LEU A 160 2.76 6.88 3.09
C LEU A 160 3.33 7.94 4.04
N ASP A 161 2.48 8.77 4.63
CA ASP A 161 2.91 9.80 5.56
C ASP A 161 3.47 9.17 6.84
N VAL A 162 2.86 8.07 7.29
CA VAL A 162 3.40 7.24 8.39
C VAL A 162 4.76 6.66 7.99
N ALA A 163 4.90 6.05 6.81
CA ALA A 163 6.19 5.54 6.34
C ALA A 163 7.27 6.62 6.36
N LYS A 164 7.00 7.80 5.79
CA LYS A 164 7.94 8.93 5.75
C LYS A 164 8.30 9.42 7.14
N LYS A 165 7.33 9.53 8.06
CA LYS A 165 7.57 9.91 9.47
C LYS A 165 8.62 9.02 10.14
N TYR A 166 8.58 7.72 9.86
CA TYR A 166 9.55 6.75 10.39
C TYR A 166 10.74 6.49 9.44
N GLY A 167 10.84 7.27 8.36
CA GLY A 167 11.87 7.14 7.34
C GLY A 167 11.90 5.77 6.67
N LEU A 168 10.77 5.08 6.52
CA LEU A 168 10.67 3.80 5.83
C LEU A 168 10.60 4.03 4.32
N LEU A 169 11.00 3.02 3.52
CA LEU A 169 10.58 2.98 2.12
C LEU A 169 9.07 2.76 2.09
N GLY A 170 8.34 3.52 1.28
CA GLY A 170 6.88 3.45 1.20
C GLY A 170 6.37 3.36 -0.23
N GLY A 171 5.45 2.46 -0.52
CA GLY A 171 4.81 2.41 -1.83
C GLY A 171 3.43 1.76 -1.84
N PRO A 172 2.50 2.26 -2.66
CA PRO A 172 1.15 1.71 -2.75
C PRO A 172 1.11 0.39 -3.52
N PHE A 173 0.17 -0.47 -3.16
CA PHE A 173 -0.22 -1.69 -3.85
C PHE A 173 -1.64 -1.52 -4.39
N PHE A 174 -1.75 -1.41 -5.71
CA PHE A 174 -3.01 -1.34 -6.42
C PHE A 174 -3.55 -2.75 -6.67
N THR A 175 -4.73 -3.03 -6.13
CA THR A 175 -5.43 -4.31 -6.29
C THR A 175 -6.36 -4.33 -7.52
N GLN A 176 -6.56 -3.18 -8.17
CA GLN A 176 -7.38 -3.03 -9.36
C GLN A 176 -6.55 -3.08 -10.66
N ALA A 177 -7.21 -3.36 -11.79
CA ALA A 177 -6.56 -3.42 -13.10
C ALA A 177 -5.92 -2.08 -13.52
N CYS A 178 -4.78 -2.14 -14.24
CA CYS A 178 -4.05 -0.96 -14.70
C CYS A 178 -4.91 0.06 -15.45
N ALA A 179 -5.85 -0.41 -16.29
CA ALA A 179 -6.74 0.48 -17.04
C ALA A 179 -7.66 1.29 -16.11
N VAL A 180 -8.20 0.65 -15.06
CA VAL A 180 -9.04 1.30 -14.05
C VAL A 180 -8.24 2.33 -13.25
N ASN A 181 -7.03 1.97 -12.80
CA ASN A 181 -6.15 2.89 -12.09
C ASN A 181 -5.80 4.11 -12.96
N HIS A 182 -5.58 3.90 -14.26
CA HIS A 182 -5.26 4.97 -15.19
C HIS A 182 -6.44 5.93 -15.41
N VAL A 183 -7.68 5.42 -15.46
CA VAL A 183 -8.89 6.26 -15.48
C VAL A 183 -8.93 7.17 -14.25
N TYR A 184 -8.74 6.63 -13.04
CA TYR A 184 -8.71 7.45 -11.81
C TYR A 184 -7.55 8.44 -11.78
N PHE A 185 -6.37 8.06 -12.29
CA PHE A 185 -5.23 8.96 -12.44
C PHE A 185 -5.57 10.16 -13.34
N LEU A 186 -6.25 9.93 -14.48
CA LEU A 186 -6.66 11.01 -15.39
C LEU A 186 -7.69 11.92 -14.73
N ILE A 187 -8.63 11.37 -13.97
CA ILE A 187 -9.63 12.14 -13.19
C ILE A 187 -8.93 13.01 -12.15
N HIS A 188 -8.02 12.44 -11.36
CA HIS A 188 -7.26 13.17 -10.33
C HIS A 188 -6.53 14.38 -10.90
N HIS A 189 -5.96 14.25 -12.11
CA HIS A 189 -5.22 15.32 -12.77
C HIS A 189 -6.11 16.26 -13.60
N GLY A 190 -7.44 16.16 -13.50
CA GLY A 190 -8.39 16.99 -14.25
C GLY A 190 -8.38 16.76 -15.76
N ARG A 191 -7.84 15.62 -16.22
CA ARG A 191 -7.73 15.24 -17.63
C ARG A 191 -8.93 14.42 -18.12
N LEU A 192 -9.76 13.93 -17.21
CA LEU A 192 -11.04 13.28 -17.50
C LEU A 192 -12.09 13.82 -16.52
N SER A 193 -13.20 14.33 -17.04
CA SER A 193 -14.30 14.81 -16.21
C SER A 193 -15.12 13.66 -15.64
N VAL A 194 -15.84 13.92 -14.55
CA VAL A 194 -16.76 12.96 -13.93
C VAL A 194 -18.13 13.64 -13.75
N PRO A 195 -19.18 13.21 -14.50
CA PRO A 195 -19.13 12.22 -15.58
C PRO A 195 -18.33 12.72 -16.81
N PRO A 196 -17.90 11.82 -17.72
CA PRO A 196 -17.24 12.20 -18.95
C PRO A 196 -18.11 13.14 -19.81
N SER A 197 -17.50 14.15 -20.42
CA SER A 197 -18.20 15.11 -21.29
C SER A 197 -18.57 14.55 -22.66
N THR A 198 -17.84 13.54 -23.14
CA THR A 198 -18.04 12.89 -24.44
C THR A 198 -17.82 11.38 -24.33
N VAL A 199 -18.58 10.61 -25.11
CA VAL A 199 -18.41 9.17 -25.29
C VAL A 199 -18.31 8.81 -26.79
N PRO A 200 -17.51 7.80 -27.18
CA PRO A 200 -16.64 7.00 -26.32
C PRO A 200 -15.47 7.82 -25.75
N VAL A 201 -15.01 7.47 -24.56
CA VAL A 201 -13.83 8.07 -23.92
C VAL A 201 -12.58 7.52 -24.57
N GLU A 202 -11.77 8.39 -25.15
CA GLU A 202 -10.52 8.03 -25.80
C GLU A 202 -9.32 8.23 -24.86
N ILE A 203 -8.69 7.13 -24.45
CA ILE A 203 -7.49 7.13 -23.60
C ILE A 203 -6.34 6.49 -24.37
N PRO A 204 -5.20 7.16 -24.55
CA PRO A 204 -4.07 6.61 -25.31
C PRO A 204 -3.64 5.20 -24.87
N GLY A 205 -3.80 4.23 -25.76
CA GLY A 205 -3.44 2.83 -25.56
C GLY A 205 -4.47 2.00 -24.79
N LEU A 206 -5.71 2.48 -24.68
CA LEU A 206 -6.91 1.69 -24.40
C LEU A 206 -7.83 1.73 -25.65
N PRO A 207 -8.70 0.73 -25.85
CA PRO A 207 -9.78 0.86 -26.83
C PRO A 207 -10.73 2.01 -26.46
N PRO A 208 -11.52 2.55 -27.41
CA PRO A 208 -12.59 3.49 -27.09
C PRO A 208 -13.52 2.87 -26.03
N LEU A 209 -13.79 3.61 -24.94
CA LEU A 209 -14.57 3.13 -23.81
C LEU A 209 -15.94 3.80 -23.79
N GLU A 210 -17.01 3.03 -23.78
CA GLU A 210 -18.35 3.56 -23.53
C GLU A 210 -18.55 3.84 -22.03
N LEU A 211 -19.61 4.59 -21.69
CA LEU A 211 -19.93 4.90 -20.29
C LEU A 211 -20.09 3.63 -19.43
N ALA A 212 -20.62 2.56 -20.02
CA ALA A 212 -20.82 1.27 -19.37
C ALA A 212 -19.51 0.49 -19.10
N ASP A 213 -18.42 0.85 -19.80
CA ASP A 213 -17.10 0.25 -19.62
C ASP A 213 -16.30 0.93 -18.49
N LEU A 214 -16.74 2.12 -18.07
CA LEU A 214 -16.10 2.87 -16.99
C LEU A 214 -16.55 2.37 -15.62
N PRO A 215 -15.73 2.58 -14.56
CA PRO A 215 -16.16 2.28 -13.21
C PRO A 215 -17.48 2.98 -12.87
N SER A 216 -18.38 2.30 -12.17
CA SER A 216 -19.72 2.82 -11.86
C SER A 216 -19.71 4.20 -11.19
N PHE A 217 -18.71 4.47 -10.34
CA PHE A 217 -18.52 5.76 -9.66
C PHE A 217 -18.14 6.91 -10.62
N VAL A 218 -17.66 6.59 -11.83
CA VAL A 218 -17.37 7.57 -12.89
C VAL A 218 -18.62 7.82 -13.72
N GLY A 219 -19.41 6.78 -13.99
CA GLY A 219 -20.66 6.89 -14.76
C GLY A 219 -21.84 7.50 -13.98
N ALA A 220 -21.86 7.33 -12.67
CA ALA A 220 -22.91 7.84 -11.77
C ALA A 220 -22.29 8.33 -10.43
N PRO A 221 -21.54 9.45 -10.43
CA PRO A 221 -20.74 9.89 -9.29
C PRO A 221 -21.54 10.16 -8.01
N GLU A 222 -22.78 10.60 -8.15
CA GLU A 222 -23.72 10.81 -7.05
C GLU A 222 -24.10 9.53 -6.27
N SER A 223 -23.89 8.35 -6.86
CA SER A 223 -24.27 7.08 -6.22
C SER A 223 -23.37 6.70 -5.05
N TYR A 224 -22.08 7.08 -5.11
CA TYR A 224 -21.07 6.70 -4.10
C TYR A 224 -19.98 7.77 -3.94
N PRO A 225 -20.31 8.99 -3.47
CA PRO A 225 -19.37 10.12 -3.44
C PRO A 225 -18.12 9.84 -2.59
N ALA A 226 -18.28 9.15 -1.46
CA ALA A 226 -17.17 8.77 -0.59
C ALA A 226 -16.21 7.78 -1.26
N TYR A 227 -16.73 6.78 -1.97
CA TYR A 227 -15.89 5.81 -2.70
C TYR A 227 -15.26 6.42 -3.95
N LEU A 228 -15.95 7.31 -4.66
CA LEU A 228 -15.35 8.07 -5.76
C LEU A 228 -14.15 8.89 -5.25
N LYS A 229 -14.34 9.61 -4.14
CA LYS A 229 -13.25 10.36 -3.50
C LYS A 229 -12.10 9.44 -3.09
N LEU A 230 -12.39 8.28 -2.48
CA LEU A 230 -11.40 7.29 -2.09
C LEU A 230 -10.55 6.82 -3.29
N VAL A 231 -11.20 6.40 -4.38
CA VAL A 231 -10.48 5.84 -5.54
C VAL A 231 -9.70 6.89 -6.33
N VAL A 232 -10.15 8.15 -6.34
CA VAL A 232 -9.41 9.26 -6.96
C VAL A 232 -8.20 9.64 -6.09
N ASN A 233 -8.38 9.66 -4.77
CA ASN A 233 -7.34 10.03 -3.79
C ASN A 233 -6.19 9.03 -3.69
N GLN A 234 -6.27 7.86 -4.32
CA GLN A 234 -5.13 6.94 -4.50
C GLN A 234 -3.90 7.62 -5.13
N ASN A 235 -4.10 8.75 -5.82
CA ASN A 235 -3.07 9.48 -6.55
C ASN A 235 -2.54 10.74 -5.81
N ILE A 236 -3.05 11.07 -4.61
CA ILE A 236 -2.79 12.37 -3.96
C ILE A 236 -1.31 12.61 -3.61
N ASN A 237 -0.58 11.54 -3.30
CA ASN A 237 0.82 11.58 -2.89
C ASN A 237 1.67 10.52 -3.62
N LEU A 238 1.21 10.06 -4.80
CA LEU A 238 1.83 8.99 -5.56
C LEU A 238 3.25 9.34 -6.04
N ASP A 239 3.49 10.60 -6.40
CA ASP A 239 4.79 11.11 -6.83
C ASP A 239 5.87 11.06 -5.74
N GLU A 240 5.45 10.96 -4.47
CA GLU A 240 6.35 10.86 -3.33
C GLU A 240 6.63 9.42 -2.89
N ALA A 241 5.98 8.42 -3.51
CA ALA A 241 6.19 7.02 -3.21
C ALA A 241 7.54 6.52 -3.78
N ASP A 242 8.18 5.60 -3.07
CA ASP A 242 9.46 5.02 -3.49
C ASP A 242 9.33 4.05 -4.67
N PHE A 243 8.15 3.46 -4.82
CA PHE A 243 7.77 2.50 -5.84
C PHE A 243 6.23 2.41 -5.92
N VAL A 244 5.71 1.90 -7.03
CA VAL A 244 4.28 1.62 -7.22
C VAL A 244 4.13 0.15 -7.63
N LEU A 245 3.24 -0.58 -6.97
CA LEU A 245 2.94 -1.98 -7.26
C LEU A 245 1.51 -2.08 -7.79
N VAL A 246 1.33 -2.86 -8.85
CA VAL A 246 0.01 -3.20 -9.38
C VAL A 246 -0.05 -4.72 -9.51
N ASN A 247 -1.11 -5.32 -8.98
CA ASN A 247 -1.35 -6.77 -9.03
C ASN A 247 -1.57 -7.28 -10.46
#